data_AF-A0A2T1NCW2-F1
#
_entry.id   AF-A0A2T1NCW2-F1
#
_cell.length_a   1.000
_cell.length_b   1.000
_cell.length_c   1.000
_cell.angle_alpha   90.00
_cell.angle_beta   90.00
_cell.angle_gamma   90.00
#
_symmetry.space_group_name_H-M   'P 1'
#
loop_
_entity.id
_entity.type
_entity.pdbx_description
1 polymer ?
#
loop_
_entity_poly.entity_id
_entity_poly.type
_entity_poly.pdbx_seq_one_letter_code
_entity_poly.pdbx_strand_id
1 'polypeptide(L)'
;MKPNKNILERTRAQESSSAIERLYITMRHLFNRGFYKPMGVSGETLRESLLVLRPEIYGYIAEDKTELVGLKYVIDRLPIGIEECRFINLTSDEGYKNSHFTPIIPEKRRRHCYRIDKEQMNIEITRGRSEIYDILTHLTFLFIESEKICKRVLIDENGTTSRDWQKLENAILNTEELSQQEREIAITHTANILGHTFKEISELYTNFATDKKPERFLEIIYWLGHLAIKEHLTNEKRIVTFSKVLRERLGHHIHGEIWSDHIKTILVENKFEDRPIHIISANLHSVMNTLYAPKALPSEIKNGVFTTYEALSLKANDKLRQKVEKIALANGMINIKDTSGTNIDVQIFDSNKIDVSKLDIKLTLDSNKLKNPIIFVMDYAFGEQAYEVIDELLKPYQIEDKTVSLNIESISIMGKAGILEGKKGDIMIPSAHIFEGTADNYPFKNELSKSDFKNEDLNVFEGSMITVLGTSLQNKDILKFFFNSTWNVIGLEMEGAHYQKAIQSASKVRKSINPKVKVRYAYYASDNPLETGSTLASGGLGTSGVKPTYVITRKILEQIFKQ
;
A
#
# COMPACT_ATOMS: atom_id res chain seq x y z
N MET A 1 -47.38 -32.48 3.27
CA MET A 1 -46.69 -31.36 3.95
C MET A 1 -45.26 -31.31 3.41
N LYS A 2 -44.90 -30.26 2.66
CA LYS A 2 -43.50 -30.00 2.27
C LYS A 2 -42.79 -29.34 3.45
N PRO A 3 -41.57 -29.76 3.84
CA PRO A 3 -40.87 -29.14 4.94
C PRO A 3 -40.49 -27.70 4.59
N ASN A 4 -40.56 -26.85 5.61
CA ASN A 4 -40.24 -25.43 5.59
C ASN A 4 -38.94 -25.15 4.84
N LYS A 5 -38.94 -24.09 4.02
CA LYS A 5 -37.72 -23.45 3.53
C LYS A 5 -36.86 -23.08 4.75
N ASN A 6 -35.76 -23.79 4.93
CA ASN A 6 -34.69 -23.37 5.84
C ASN A 6 -34.31 -21.93 5.50
N ILE A 7 -34.48 -21.02 6.45
CA ILE A 7 -33.79 -19.74 6.43
C ILE A 7 -32.31 -20.11 6.57
N LEU A 8 -31.57 -20.08 5.46
CA LEU A 8 -30.13 -20.31 5.47
C LEU A 8 -29.48 -19.19 6.26
N GLU A 9 -29.09 -19.45 7.51
CA GLU A 9 -28.22 -18.56 8.26
C GLU A 9 -26.93 -18.35 7.48
N ARG A 10 -26.56 -17.08 7.28
CA ARG A 10 -25.34 -16.73 6.56
C ARG A 10 -24.14 -17.06 7.43
N THR A 11 -23.10 -17.60 6.82
CA THR A 11 -21.82 -17.76 7.52
C THR A 11 -21.16 -16.40 7.70
N ARG A 12 -20.28 -16.30 8.70
CA ARG A 12 -19.54 -15.06 8.98
C ARG A 12 -18.68 -14.59 7.80
N ALA A 13 -18.11 -15.53 7.04
CA ALA A 13 -17.40 -15.23 5.81
C ALA A 13 -18.32 -14.63 4.73
N GLN A 14 -19.56 -15.11 4.59
CA GLN A 14 -20.54 -14.54 3.65
C GLN A 14 -20.96 -13.12 4.04
N GLU A 15 -21.15 -12.85 5.33
CA GLU A 15 -21.41 -11.50 5.82
C GLU A 15 -20.26 -10.55 5.53
N SER A 16 -19.03 -11.02 5.74
CA SER A 16 -17.79 -10.27 5.51
C SER A 16 -17.59 -9.94 4.03
N SER A 17 -17.76 -10.93 3.16
CA SER A 17 -17.69 -10.74 1.70
C SER A 17 -18.75 -9.74 1.23
N SER A 18 -19.98 -9.87 1.73
CA SER A 18 -21.06 -8.92 1.41
C SER A 18 -20.80 -7.51 1.95
N ALA A 19 -20.12 -7.38 3.09
CA ALA A 19 -19.72 -6.08 3.65
C ALA A 19 -18.63 -5.41 2.81
N ILE A 20 -17.63 -6.16 2.34
CA ILE A 20 -16.58 -5.66 1.44
C ILE A 20 -17.19 -5.17 0.12
N GLU A 21 -18.11 -5.95 -0.47
CA GLU A 21 -18.83 -5.55 -1.68
C GLU A 21 -19.65 -4.26 -1.47
N ARG A 22 -20.40 -4.16 -0.35
CA ARG A 22 -21.13 -2.94 0.00
C ARG A 22 -20.21 -1.74 0.18
N LEU A 23 -19.07 -1.91 0.86
CA LEU A 23 -18.07 -0.84 1.02
C LEU A 23 -17.60 -0.35 -0.34
N TYR A 24 -17.20 -1.27 -1.23
CA TYR A 24 -16.73 -0.95 -2.57
C TYR A 24 -17.74 -0.16 -3.40
N ILE A 25 -18.97 -0.67 -3.50
CA ILE A 25 -20.05 -0.04 -4.26
C ILE A 25 -20.38 1.34 -3.67
N THR A 26 -20.44 1.44 -2.34
CA THR A 26 -20.75 2.69 -1.65
C THR A 26 -19.65 3.72 -1.88
N MET A 27 -18.38 3.38 -1.68
CA MET A 27 -17.26 4.31 -1.91
C MET A 27 -17.27 4.85 -3.35
N ARG A 28 -17.51 3.98 -4.34
CA ARG A 28 -17.65 4.39 -5.75
C ARG A 28 -18.84 5.31 -5.98
N HIS A 29 -19.99 5.03 -5.34
CA HIS A 29 -21.16 5.88 -5.42
C HIS A 29 -20.91 7.27 -4.80
N LEU A 30 -20.30 7.33 -3.62
CA LEU A 30 -19.99 8.59 -2.93
C LEU A 30 -18.97 9.42 -3.72
N PHE A 31 -17.96 8.77 -4.30
CA PHE A 31 -17.03 9.41 -5.22
C PHE A 31 -17.78 10.08 -6.38
N ASN A 32 -18.65 9.35 -7.07
CA ASN A 32 -19.43 9.91 -8.18
C ASN A 32 -20.36 11.05 -7.73
N ARG A 33 -20.96 10.93 -6.55
CA ARG A 33 -21.80 11.98 -5.94
C ARG A 33 -21.03 13.27 -5.64
N GLY A 34 -19.73 13.18 -5.36
CA GLY A 34 -18.85 14.32 -5.13
C GLY A 34 -18.78 14.83 -3.69
N PHE A 35 -19.59 14.28 -2.78
CA PHE A 35 -19.44 14.52 -1.34
C PHE A 35 -20.25 13.52 -0.52
N TYR A 36 -19.91 13.41 0.76
CA TYR A 36 -20.75 12.76 1.75
C TYR A 36 -20.52 13.34 3.15
N LYS A 37 -21.52 13.13 4.01
CA LYS A 37 -21.47 13.42 5.45
C LYS A 37 -21.19 12.11 6.19
N PRO A 38 -20.02 11.95 6.81
CA PRO A 38 -19.61 10.67 7.38
C PRO A 38 -20.51 10.17 8.50
N MET A 39 -21.03 11.05 9.36
CA MET A 39 -22.00 10.72 10.41
C MET A 39 -23.47 10.86 9.97
N GLY A 40 -23.72 11.27 8.72
CA GLY A 40 -25.07 11.33 8.16
C GLY A 40 -25.48 10.03 7.47
N VAL A 41 -26.70 10.06 6.89
CA VAL A 41 -27.27 8.97 6.08
C VAL A 41 -26.34 8.56 4.93
N SER A 42 -25.67 9.52 4.30
CA SER A 42 -24.74 9.24 3.19
C SER A 42 -23.49 8.44 3.59
N GLY A 43 -23.12 8.43 4.88
CA GLY A 43 -21.97 7.67 5.40
C GLY A 43 -22.39 6.39 6.14
N GLU A 44 -23.68 6.18 6.39
CA GLU A 44 -24.21 5.10 7.22
C GLU A 44 -23.80 3.72 6.70
N THR A 45 -23.97 3.47 5.41
CA THR A 45 -23.60 2.20 4.79
C THR A 45 -22.10 1.89 4.93
N LEU A 46 -21.22 2.90 4.93
CA LEU A 46 -19.79 2.69 5.18
C LEU A 46 -19.54 2.26 6.62
N ARG A 47 -20.13 2.97 7.59
CA ARG A 47 -19.97 2.67 9.02
C ARG A 47 -20.50 1.27 9.34
N GLU A 48 -21.73 0.98 8.95
CA GLU A 48 -22.36 -0.33 9.18
C GLU A 48 -21.57 -1.45 8.52
N SER A 49 -21.12 -1.27 7.28
CA SER A 49 -20.36 -2.32 6.60
C SER A 49 -19.00 -2.55 7.26
N LEU A 50 -18.32 -1.51 7.74
CA LEU A 50 -17.05 -1.67 8.46
C LEU A 50 -17.25 -2.34 9.84
N LEU A 51 -18.33 -2.00 10.56
CA LEU A 51 -18.72 -2.63 11.83
C LEU A 51 -19.16 -4.09 11.66
N VAL A 52 -19.83 -4.41 10.56
CA VAL A 52 -20.17 -5.79 10.17
C VAL A 52 -18.92 -6.52 9.74
N LEU A 53 -17.97 -5.88 9.06
CA LEU A 53 -16.75 -6.53 8.57
C LEU A 53 -15.79 -6.89 9.72
N ARG A 54 -15.69 -6.03 10.74
CA ARG A 54 -14.73 -6.15 11.85
C ARG A 54 -13.33 -6.54 11.35
N PRO A 55 -12.68 -5.68 10.55
CA PRO A 55 -11.35 -6.00 10.05
C PRO A 55 -10.40 -6.37 11.18
N GLU A 56 -9.52 -7.33 10.94
CA GLU A 56 -8.58 -7.84 11.95
C GLU A 56 -7.68 -6.72 12.50
N ILE A 57 -7.39 -5.72 11.68
CA ILE A 57 -6.58 -4.56 12.07
C ILE A 57 -7.32 -3.56 12.96
N TYR A 58 -8.65 -3.64 13.01
CA TYR A 58 -9.53 -2.76 13.80
C TYR A 58 -10.27 -3.58 14.88
N GLY A 59 -9.52 -4.36 15.67
CA GLY A 59 -10.05 -5.37 16.60
C GLY A 59 -11.28 -4.94 17.40
N TYR A 60 -11.21 -3.81 18.11
CA TYR A 60 -12.28 -3.29 18.97
C TYR A 60 -13.29 -2.38 18.25
N ILE A 61 -13.27 -2.27 16.93
CA ILE A 61 -14.10 -1.29 16.21
C ILE A 61 -15.61 -1.45 16.49
N ALA A 62 -16.08 -2.69 16.69
CA ALA A 62 -17.47 -2.99 16.98
C ALA A 62 -17.82 -3.02 18.49
N GLU A 63 -16.87 -2.71 19.37
CA GLU A 63 -17.05 -2.67 20.82
C GLU A 63 -17.13 -1.22 21.33
N ASP A 64 -17.62 -1.04 22.56
CA ASP A 64 -17.62 0.27 23.22
C ASP A 64 -16.21 0.74 23.61
N LYS A 65 -15.26 -0.19 23.74
CA LYS A 65 -13.84 0.13 23.94
C LYS A 65 -13.26 0.71 22.64
N THR A 66 -12.42 1.74 22.75
CA THR A 66 -11.79 2.33 21.55
C THR A 66 -10.66 1.47 21.01
N GLU A 67 -10.40 1.58 19.70
CA GLU A 67 -9.37 0.79 19.02
C GLU A 67 -8.06 1.58 18.84
N LEU A 68 -7.10 1.39 19.75
CA LEU A 68 -5.85 2.17 19.78
C LEU A 68 -4.80 1.72 18.75
N VAL A 69 -4.71 0.42 18.48
CA VAL A 69 -3.72 -0.12 17.52
C VAL A 69 -4.14 0.26 16.10
N GLY A 70 -5.43 0.11 15.79
CA GLY A 70 -6.03 0.62 14.57
C GLY A 70 -5.89 2.14 14.43
N LEU A 71 -6.09 2.91 15.51
CA LEU A 71 -5.90 4.36 15.50
C LEU A 71 -4.47 4.75 15.12
N LYS A 72 -3.45 4.09 15.69
CA LYS A 72 -2.05 4.34 15.29
C LYS A 72 -1.82 4.04 13.81
N TYR A 73 -2.32 2.90 13.33
CA TYR A 73 -2.19 2.51 11.93
C TYR A 73 -2.80 3.54 10.97
N VAL A 74 -3.96 4.09 11.35
CA VAL A 74 -4.72 5.08 10.58
C VAL A 74 -4.04 6.44 10.58
N ILE A 75 -3.64 6.95 11.74
CA ILE A 75 -3.01 8.26 11.90
C ILE A 75 -1.66 8.33 11.16
N ASP A 76 -0.93 7.22 11.04
CA ASP A 76 0.32 7.16 10.27
C ASP A 76 0.11 7.27 8.74
N ARG A 77 -1.12 7.06 8.26
CA ARG A 77 -1.49 7.02 6.84
C ARG A 77 -2.33 8.21 6.38
N LEU A 78 -2.78 9.03 7.32
CA LEU A 78 -3.48 10.29 7.09
C LEU A 78 -2.56 11.48 7.42
N PRO A 79 -2.82 12.67 6.85
CA PRO A 79 -2.02 13.85 7.18
C PRO A 79 -2.20 14.26 8.65
N ILE A 80 -1.12 14.72 9.28
CA ILE A 80 -1.15 15.26 10.64
C ILE A 80 -2.16 16.42 10.71
N GLY A 81 -3.00 16.43 11.76
CA GLY A 81 -4.02 17.45 11.99
C GLY A 81 -5.36 17.15 11.31
N ILE A 82 -5.52 16.04 10.58
CA ILE A 82 -6.80 15.68 9.95
C ILE A 82 -7.94 15.52 10.97
N GLU A 83 -7.61 15.09 12.17
CA GLU A 83 -8.50 14.94 13.33
C GLU A 83 -9.12 16.27 13.79
N GLU A 84 -8.49 17.39 13.45
CA GLU A 84 -8.93 18.76 13.75
C GLU A 84 -9.86 19.32 12.64
N CYS A 85 -10.00 18.62 11.52
CA CYS A 85 -10.70 19.13 10.33
C CYS A 85 -12.17 18.71 10.28
N ARG A 86 -13.03 19.67 9.96
CA ARG A 86 -14.44 19.42 9.60
C ARG A 86 -14.63 19.18 8.12
N PHE A 87 -13.76 19.74 7.29
CA PHE A 87 -13.81 19.61 5.84
C PHE A 87 -12.59 18.85 5.34
N ILE A 88 -12.82 17.71 4.69
CA ILE A 88 -11.75 16.89 4.11
C ILE A 88 -12.01 16.78 2.62
N ASN A 89 -11.16 17.40 1.81
CA ASN A 89 -11.34 17.49 0.38
C ASN A 89 -10.32 16.62 -0.34
N LEU A 90 -10.79 15.63 -1.09
CA LEU A 90 -9.95 14.83 -1.97
C LEU A 90 -9.91 15.54 -3.33
N THR A 91 -8.71 15.91 -3.77
CA THR A 91 -8.47 16.72 -4.97
C THR A 91 -7.51 16.02 -5.93
N SER A 92 -7.43 16.49 -7.17
CA SER A 92 -6.25 16.23 -8.00
C SER A 92 -5.12 17.19 -7.63
N ASP A 93 -3.97 17.12 -8.32
CA ASP A 93 -3.01 18.24 -8.34
C ASP A 93 -3.69 19.46 -8.98
N GLU A 94 -4.05 20.40 -8.11
CA GLU A 94 -4.72 21.67 -8.44
C GLU A 94 -3.79 22.87 -8.20
N GLY A 95 -2.48 22.62 -8.04
CA GLY A 95 -1.46 23.68 -7.96
C GLY A 95 -1.22 24.27 -6.56
N TYR A 96 -1.69 23.62 -5.48
CA TYR A 96 -1.45 24.08 -4.10
C TYR A 96 0.03 24.24 -3.77
N LYS A 97 0.89 23.39 -4.34
CA LYS A 97 2.36 23.46 -4.25
C LYS A 97 2.97 24.78 -4.74
N ASN A 98 2.25 25.54 -5.58
CA ASN A 98 2.71 26.81 -6.13
C ASN A 98 2.30 28.01 -5.27
N SER A 99 1.68 27.76 -4.11
CA SER A 99 1.21 28.78 -3.17
C SER A 99 2.00 28.73 -1.85
N HIS A 100 1.51 29.44 -0.83
CA HIS A 100 2.08 29.50 0.51
C HIS A 100 1.84 28.24 1.36
N PHE A 101 1.08 27.27 0.87
CA PHE A 101 0.75 26.05 1.61
C PHE A 101 1.95 25.09 1.68
N THR A 102 2.32 24.72 2.90
CA THR A 102 3.38 23.72 3.13
C THR A 102 2.81 22.30 2.92
N PRO A 103 3.44 21.46 2.09
CA PRO A 103 2.99 20.09 1.89
C PRO A 103 3.17 19.26 3.17
N ILE A 104 2.11 18.54 3.55
CA ILE A 104 2.08 17.54 4.62
C ILE A 104 2.10 16.16 3.95
N ILE A 105 3.10 15.34 4.25
CA ILE A 105 3.23 13.98 3.72
C ILE A 105 3.00 12.99 4.87
N PRO A 106 2.00 12.10 4.80
CA PRO A 106 1.79 11.07 5.81
C PRO A 106 3.01 10.14 5.96
N GLU A 107 3.29 9.65 7.17
CA GLU A 107 4.50 8.88 7.46
C GLU A 107 4.59 7.58 6.63
N LYS A 108 3.45 6.91 6.41
CA LYS A 108 3.38 5.61 5.72
C LYS A 108 2.69 5.66 4.35
N ARG A 109 2.44 6.85 3.80
CA ARG A 109 1.83 7.04 2.46
C ARG A 109 2.48 8.23 1.75
N ARG A 110 2.97 8.03 0.52
CA ARG A 110 3.64 9.09 -0.25
C ARG A 110 2.62 9.87 -1.10
N ARG A 111 1.92 10.81 -0.47
CA ARG A 111 0.97 11.75 -1.10
C ARG A 111 1.09 13.12 -0.48
N HIS A 112 0.79 14.15 -1.25
CA HIS A 112 0.75 15.52 -0.75
C HIS A 112 -0.61 15.85 -0.18
N CYS A 113 -0.61 16.44 1.00
CA CYS A 113 -1.78 17.00 1.65
C CYS A 113 -1.50 18.45 2.04
N TYR A 114 -2.53 19.27 2.11
CA TYR A 114 -2.41 20.69 2.40
C TYR A 114 -3.46 21.10 3.42
N ARG A 115 -3.02 21.68 4.55
CA ARG A 115 -3.91 22.36 5.48
C ARG A 115 -4.27 23.71 4.89
N ILE A 116 -5.54 23.90 4.53
CA ILE A 116 -6.00 25.13 3.86
C ILE A 116 -6.32 26.22 4.89
N ASP A 117 -7.00 25.84 5.97
CA ASP A 117 -7.30 26.72 7.10
C ASP A 117 -7.43 25.90 8.40
N LYS A 118 -8.05 26.45 9.45
CA LYS A 118 -8.21 25.77 10.73
C LYS A 118 -9.12 24.54 10.67
N GLU A 119 -10.01 24.41 9.70
CA GLU A 119 -11.02 23.35 9.64
C GLU A 119 -10.92 22.49 8.37
N GLN A 120 -10.10 22.87 7.39
CA GLN A 120 -10.02 22.19 6.09
C GLN A 120 -8.67 21.54 5.79
N MET A 121 -8.72 20.25 5.43
CA MET A 121 -7.60 19.47 4.88
C MET A 121 -7.88 19.09 3.43
N ASN A 122 -6.94 19.37 2.54
CA ASN A 122 -6.94 18.86 1.17
C ASN A 122 -5.96 17.67 1.06
N ILE A 123 -6.39 16.61 0.38
CA ILE A 123 -5.58 15.42 0.11
C ILE A 123 -5.51 15.23 -1.40
N GLU A 124 -4.32 15.34 -1.99
CA GLU A 124 -4.12 15.12 -3.42
C GLU A 124 -4.07 13.63 -3.74
N ILE A 125 -4.89 13.22 -4.71
CA ILE A 125 -5.00 11.85 -5.20
C ILE A 125 -4.26 11.74 -6.53
N THR A 126 -3.29 10.82 -6.59
CA THR A 126 -2.48 10.58 -7.79
C THR A 126 -2.36 9.11 -8.17
N ARG A 127 -2.90 8.18 -7.36
CA ARG A 127 -2.68 6.74 -7.49
C ARG A 127 -3.96 5.92 -7.71
N GLY A 128 -4.89 6.46 -8.49
CA GLY A 128 -6.13 5.75 -8.85
C GLY A 128 -7.14 5.60 -7.71
N ARG A 129 -8.15 4.73 -7.87
CA ARG A 129 -9.26 4.61 -6.90
C ARG A 129 -8.87 3.87 -5.63
N SER A 130 -7.90 2.97 -5.68
CA SER A 130 -7.41 2.26 -4.48
C SER A 130 -6.92 3.24 -3.41
N GLU A 131 -6.35 4.37 -3.81
CA GLU A 131 -5.96 5.43 -2.88
C GLU A 131 -7.16 6.07 -2.16
N ILE A 132 -8.24 6.32 -2.91
CA ILE A 132 -9.49 6.84 -2.37
C ILE A 132 -10.10 5.83 -1.40
N TYR A 133 -10.15 4.54 -1.76
CA TYR A 133 -10.72 3.50 -0.90
C TYR A 133 -9.94 3.35 0.42
N ASP A 134 -8.61 3.42 0.37
CA ASP A 134 -7.73 3.46 1.56
C ASP A 134 -8.10 4.65 2.47
N ILE A 135 -8.20 5.86 1.91
CA ILE A 135 -8.55 7.07 2.67
C ILE A 135 -9.95 6.97 3.27
N LEU A 136 -10.96 6.57 2.49
CA LEU A 136 -12.34 6.50 2.96
C LEU A 136 -12.52 5.44 4.06
N THR A 137 -11.79 4.33 3.99
CA THR A 137 -11.76 3.32 5.05
C THR A 137 -11.20 3.90 6.35
N HIS A 138 -10.05 4.57 6.26
CA HIS A 138 -9.40 5.22 7.40
C HIS A 138 -10.26 6.34 8.03
N LEU A 139 -10.90 7.16 7.20
CA LEU A 139 -11.81 8.19 7.68
C LEU A 139 -13.04 7.58 8.36
N THR A 140 -13.62 6.53 7.77
CA THR A 140 -14.77 5.82 8.36
C THR A 140 -14.40 5.27 9.74
N PHE A 141 -13.21 4.68 9.88
CA PHE A 141 -12.67 4.28 11.18
C PHE A 141 -12.58 5.45 12.17
N LEU A 142 -11.96 6.57 11.80
CA LEU A 142 -11.82 7.73 12.69
C LEU A 142 -13.17 8.27 13.15
N PHE A 143 -14.16 8.32 12.25
CA PHE A 143 -15.48 8.83 12.58
C PHE A 143 -16.26 7.90 13.51
N ILE A 144 -16.10 6.57 13.39
CA ILE A 144 -16.64 5.60 14.35
C ILE A 144 -16.01 5.81 15.72
N GLU A 145 -14.69 5.87 15.82
CA GLU A 145 -13.99 6.05 17.11
C GLU A 145 -14.30 7.40 17.75
N SER A 146 -14.40 8.45 16.94
CA SER A 146 -14.85 9.78 17.36
C SER A 146 -16.27 9.77 17.94
N GLU A 147 -17.20 9.02 17.34
CA GLU A 147 -18.55 8.84 17.87
C GLU A 147 -18.55 8.07 19.21
N LYS A 148 -17.70 7.04 19.37
CA LYS A 148 -17.55 6.31 20.64
C LYS A 148 -17.12 7.24 21.78
N ILE A 149 -16.13 8.10 21.52
CA ILE A 149 -15.66 9.09 22.49
C ILE A 149 -16.82 10.00 22.88
N CYS A 150 -17.53 10.58 21.90
CA CYS A 150 -18.68 11.45 22.15
C CYS A 150 -19.76 10.77 23.02
N LYS A 151 -20.16 9.54 22.68
CA LYS A 151 -21.18 8.78 23.41
C LYS A 151 -20.80 8.52 24.86
N ARG A 152 -19.50 8.37 25.16
CA ARG A 152 -19.02 8.10 26.51
C ARG A 152 -18.87 9.36 27.36
N VAL A 153 -18.61 10.51 26.75
CA VAL A 153 -18.30 11.75 27.49
C VAL A 153 -19.47 12.70 27.61
N LEU A 154 -20.42 12.67 26.67
CA LEU A 154 -21.59 13.51 26.70
C LEU A 154 -22.65 12.92 27.65
N ILE A 155 -23.09 13.71 28.63
CA ILE A 155 -24.06 13.29 29.67
C ILE A 155 -25.49 13.60 29.23
N ASP A 156 -25.71 14.74 28.58
CA ASP A 156 -27.04 15.21 28.18
C ASP A 156 -27.02 15.99 26.87
N GLU A 157 -28.21 16.29 26.35
CA GLU A 157 -28.42 17.07 25.12
C GLU A 157 -28.11 18.57 25.28
N ASN A 158 -27.88 19.05 26.51
CA ASN A 158 -27.52 20.44 26.78
C ASN A 158 -26.00 20.68 26.66
N GLY A 159 -25.23 19.63 26.42
CA GLY A 159 -23.77 19.71 26.27
C GLY A 159 -22.99 19.49 27.56
N THR A 160 -23.62 18.97 28.62
CA THR A 160 -22.90 18.61 29.84
C THR A 160 -21.96 17.44 29.55
N THR A 161 -20.68 17.59 29.89
CA THR A 161 -19.65 16.55 29.68
C THR A 161 -19.15 15.97 31.00
N SER A 162 -18.61 14.76 30.93
CA SER A 162 -18.02 14.07 32.08
C SER A 162 -16.82 14.83 32.67
N ARG A 163 -16.56 14.59 33.96
CA ARG A 163 -15.38 15.15 34.64
C ARG A 163 -14.09 14.72 33.96
N ASP A 164 -14.00 13.47 33.50
CA ASP A 164 -12.82 12.98 32.79
C ASP A 164 -12.57 13.78 31.50
N TRP A 165 -13.62 14.09 30.74
CA TRP A 165 -13.51 14.92 29.53
C TRP A 165 -13.03 16.34 29.83
N GLN A 166 -13.62 16.98 30.85
CA GLN A 166 -13.19 18.31 31.28
C GLN A 166 -11.71 18.34 31.68
N LYS A 167 -11.19 17.24 32.24
CA LYS A 167 -9.76 17.14 32.60
C LYS A 167 -8.86 17.01 31.37
N LEU A 168 -9.25 16.21 30.39
CA LEU A 168 -8.55 16.14 29.11
C LEU A 168 -8.59 17.49 28.38
N GLU A 169 -9.76 18.10 28.28
CA GLU A 169 -9.94 19.41 27.63
C GLU A 169 -9.06 20.49 28.28
N ASN A 170 -9.06 20.60 29.60
CA ASN A 170 -8.20 21.56 30.29
C ASN A 170 -6.70 21.30 30.05
N ALA A 171 -6.28 20.03 29.95
CA ALA A 171 -4.89 19.68 29.67
C ALA A 171 -4.45 20.09 28.25
N ILE A 172 -5.37 20.05 27.28
CA ILE A 172 -5.07 20.41 25.88
C ILE A 172 -5.25 21.91 25.59
N LEU A 173 -6.22 22.56 26.22
CA LEU A 173 -6.48 23.99 26.01
C LEU A 173 -5.53 24.89 26.81
N ASN A 174 -4.83 24.35 27.81
CA ASN A 174 -3.76 25.08 28.50
C ASN A 174 -2.56 25.26 27.56
N THR A 175 -2.01 26.47 27.51
CA THR A 175 -0.87 26.82 26.65
C THR A 175 0.48 26.48 27.27
N GLU A 176 0.51 26.11 28.54
CA GLU A 176 1.73 25.71 29.26
C GLU A 176 2.09 24.25 28.97
N GLU A 177 3.39 23.94 28.94
CA GLU A 177 3.86 22.56 28.82
C GLU A 177 3.47 21.75 30.05
N LEU A 178 2.90 20.56 29.83
CA LEU A 178 2.48 19.68 30.92
C LEU A 178 3.71 19.14 31.67
N SER A 179 3.71 19.35 32.99
CA SER A 179 4.61 18.62 33.88
C SER A 179 4.34 17.11 33.80
N GLN A 180 5.29 16.29 34.25
CA GLN A 180 5.10 14.84 34.28
C GLN A 180 3.85 14.45 35.08
N GLN A 181 3.62 15.11 36.22
CA GLN A 181 2.46 14.83 37.07
C GLN A 181 1.14 15.19 36.36
N GLU A 182 1.06 16.36 35.70
CA GLU A 182 -0.13 16.77 34.95
C GLU A 182 -0.38 15.84 33.76
N ARG A 183 0.68 15.41 33.08
CA ARG A 183 0.60 14.43 31.98
C ARG A 183 0.03 13.10 32.47
N GLU A 184 0.52 12.56 33.58
CA GLU A 184 0.02 11.31 34.14
C GLU A 184 -1.46 11.41 34.57
N ILE A 185 -1.88 12.56 35.11
CA ILE A 185 -3.28 12.85 35.41
C ILE A 185 -4.12 12.88 34.13
N ALA A 186 -3.68 13.58 33.10
CA ALA A 186 -4.40 13.67 31.82
C ALA A 186 -4.50 12.30 31.13
N ILE A 187 -3.43 11.49 31.16
CA ILE A 187 -3.42 10.12 30.68
C ILE A 187 -4.43 9.26 31.44
N THR A 188 -4.52 9.39 32.76
CA THR A 188 -5.47 8.62 33.59
C THR A 188 -6.92 8.91 33.19
N HIS A 189 -7.29 10.18 33.07
CA HIS A 189 -8.64 10.56 32.64
C HIS A 189 -8.93 10.12 31.20
N THR A 190 -7.94 10.24 30.32
CA THR A 190 -8.06 9.79 28.93
C THR A 190 -8.24 8.27 28.84
N ALA A 191 -7.53 7.50 29.67
CA ALA A 191 -7.68 6.05 29.73
C ALA A 191 -9.13 5.64 30.09
N ASN A 192 -9.74 6.32 31.07
CA ASN A 192 -11.14 6.11 31.42
C ASN A 192 -12.11 6.43 30.26
N ILE A 193 -11.90 7.55 29.56
CA ILE A 193 -12.69 7.93 28.38
C ILE A 193 -12.61 6.85 27.29
N LEU A 194 -11.44 6.23 27.13
CA LEU A 194 -11.19 5.26 26.07
C LEU A 194 -11.57 3.82 26.46
N GLY A 195 -11.85 3.56 27.74
CA GLY A 195 -12.09 2.21 28.26
C GLY A 195 -10.81 1.36 28.35
N HIS A 196 -9.68 2.01 28.61
CA HIS A 196 -8.37 1.38 28.79
C HIS A 196 -7.80 1.67 30.18
N THR A 197 -6.81 0.89 30.58
CA THR A 197 -6.01 1.14 31.77
C THR A 197 -4.97 2.23 31.53
N PHE A 198 -4.53 2.89 32.59
CA PHE A 198 -3.40 3.83 32.55
C PHE A 198 -2.15 3.22 31.91
N LYS A 199 -1.86 1.95 32.23
CA LYS A 199 -0.70 1.22 31.69
C LYS A 199 -0.78 1.08 30.17
N GLU A 200 -1.91 0.61 29.62
CA GLU A 200 -2.10 0.46 28.17
C GLU A 200 -1.90 1.79 27.42
N ILE A 201 -2.45 2.89 27.94
CA ILE A 201 -2.27 4.21 27.31
C ILE A 201 -0.83 4.68 27.42
N SER A 202 -0.19 4.52 28.59
CA SER A 202 1.18 4.98 28.82
C SER A 202 2.19 4.29 27.90
N GLU A 203 2.01 3.00 27.61
CA GLU A 203 2.84 2.23 26.69
C GLU A 203 2.69 2.68 25.22
N LEU A 204 1.53 3.24 24.85
CA LEU A 204 1.25 3.73 23.50
C LEU A 204 1.49 5.23 23.33
N TYR A 205 1.49 5.99 24.41
CA TYR A 205 1.50 7.45 24.43
C TYR A 205 2.59 8.05 23.54
N THR A 206 3.83 7.62 23.77
CA THR A 206 5.02 8.12 23.08
C THR A 206 5.06 7.71 21.61
N ASN A 207 4.32 6.67 21.21
CA ASN A 207 4.28 6.24 19.81
C ASN A 207 3.61 7.28 18.91
N PHE A 208 2.71 8.12 19.44
CA PHE A 208 2.04 9.18 18.68
C PHE A 208 2.81 10.50 18.67
N ALA A 209 3.73 10.68 19.63
CA ALA A 209 4.46 11.92 19.82
C ALA A 209 5.32 12.29 18.59
N THR A 210 5.53 13.59 18.41
CA THR A 210 6.51 14.13 17.45
C THR A 210 7.36 15.15 18.16
N ASP A 211 8.53 15.49 17.59
CA ASP A 211 9.44 16.51 18.14
C ASP A 211 8.74 17.86 18.43
N LYS A 212 7.66 18.17 17.70
CA LYS A 212 6.89 19.42 17.85
C LYS A 212 5.63 19.29 18.71
N LYS A 213 5.13 18.07 18.91
CA LYS A 213 3.88 17.78 19.61
C LYS A 213 4.09 16.56 20.51
N PRO A 214 4.65 16.74 21.72
CA PRO A 214 4.89 15.63 22.65
C PRO A 214 3.58 15.03 23.16
N GLU A 215 2.54 15.85 23.33
CA GLU A 215 1.22 15.43 23.85
C GLU A 215 0.22 15.05 22.74
N ARG A 216 0.72 14.73 21.53
CA ARG A 216 -0.09 14.50 20.33
C ARG A 216 -1.18 13.44 20.51
N PHE A 217 -0.95 12.42 21.34
CA PHE A 217 -1.99 11.43 21.63
C PHE A 217 -3.22 12.09 22.27
N LEU A 218 -3.03 12.90 23.31
CA LEU A 218 -4.12 13.61 23.99
C LEU A 218 -4.82 14.58 23.04
N GLU A 219 -4.06 15.31 22.20
CA GLU A 219 -4.61 16.22 21.20
C GLU A 219 -5.54 15.48 20.23
N ILE A 220 -5.11 14.31 19.73
CA ILE A 220 -5.92 13.50 18.80
C ILE A 220 -7.25 13.11 19.44
N ILE A 221 -7.22 12.58 20.66
CA ILE A 221 -8.43 12.15 21.37
C ILE A 221 -9.35 13.34 21.65
N TYR A 222 -8.79 14.47 22.07
CA TYR A 222 -9.53 15.70 22.29
C TYR A 222 -10.24 16.17 21.01
N TRP A 223 -9.53 16.29 19.89
CA TRP A 223 -10.14 16.80 18.65
C TRP A 223 -11.17 15.85 18.06
N LEU A 224 -10.93 14.54 18.12
CA LEU A 224 -11.92 13.54 17.72
C LEU A 224 -13.20 13.64 18.56
N GLY A 225 -13.10 13.75 19.88
CA GLY A 225 -14.28 13.89 20.74
C GLY A 225 -14.98 15.25 20.58
N HIS A 226 -14.21 16.34 20.57
CA HIS A 226 -14.71 17.72 20.50
C HIS A 226 -15.54 17.96 19.25
N LEU A 227 -15.03 17.54 18.08
CA LEU A 227 -15.78 17.68 16.83
C LEU A 227 -17.04 16.81 16.78
N ALA A 228 -17.03 15.62 17.39
CA ALA A 228 -18.23 14.79 17.47
C ALA A 228 -19.28 15.37 18.42
N ILE A 229 -18.87 15.92 19.57
CA ILE A 229 -19.77 16.62 20.50
C ILE A 229 -20.43 17.80 19.79
N LYS A 230 -19.64 18.64 19.10
CA LYS A 230 -20.18 19.76 18.31
C LYS A 230 -21.13 19.28 17.21
N GLU A 231 -20.76 18.24 16.47
CA GLU A 231 -21.63 17.69 15.42
C GLU A 231 -22.96 17.19 16.00
N HIS A 232 -22.96 16.60 17.20
CA HIS A 232 -24.16 16.14 17.89
C HIS A 232 -25.04 17.30 18.40
N LEU A 233 -24.45 18.32 19.02
CA LEU A 233 -25.19 19.41 19.69
C LEU A 233 -25.61 20.53 18.73
N THR A 234 -24.71 20.98 17.85
CA THR A 234 -24.91 22.16 17.00
C THR A 234 -25.15 21.82 15.53
N ASN A 235 -25.18 20.52 15.19
CA ASN A 235 -25.34 20.02 13.82
C ASN A 235 -24.24 20.55 12.86
N GLU A 236 -23.07 20.90 13.41
CA GLU A 236 -21.87 21.34 12.71
C GLU A 236 -21.20 20.15 11.99
N LYS A 237 -21.84 19.67 10.92
CA LYS A 237 -21.46 18.41 10.27
C LYS A 237 -20.04 18.41 9.71
N ARG A 238 -19.39 17.26 9.82
CA ARG A 238 -18.16 16.96 9.08
C ARG A 238 -18.51 16.52 7.67
N ILE A 239 -17.71 16.93 6.69
CA ILE A 239 -17.99 16.71 5.28
C ILE A 239 -16.71 16.26 4.59
N VAL A 240 -16.82 15.18 3.82
CA VAL A 240 -15.78 14.76 2.88
C VAL A 240 -16.25 15.08 1.48
N THR A 241 -15.43 15.78 0.69
CA THR A 241 -15.75 16.16 -0.69
C THR A 241 -14.73 15.60 -1.68
N PHE A 242 -15.16 15.42 -2.92
CA PHE A 242 -14.31 15.04 -4.04
C PHE A 242 -14.39 16.15 -5.08
N SER A 243 -13.26 16.75 -5.43
CA SER A 243 -13.26 17.88 -6.35
C SER A 243 -13.80 17.46 -7.73
N LYS A 244 -14.39 18.43 -8.44
CA LYS A 244 -14.90 18.17 -9.80
C LYS A 244 -13.77 17.70 -10.73
N VAL A 245 -12.61 18.35 -10.62
CA VAL A 245 -11.41 18.01 -11.39
C VAL A 245 -10.99 16.57 -11.12
N LEU A 246 -10.96 16.14 -9.86
CA LEU A 246 -10.66 14.75 -9.50
C LEU A 246 -11.65 13.77 -10.13
N ARG A 247 -12.95 14.05 -10.04
CA ARG A 247 -14.00 13.19 -10.61
C ARG A 247 -13.93 13.07 -12.12
N GLU A 248 -13.55 14.15 -12.80
CA GLU A 248 -13.41 14.17 -14.26
C GLU A 248 -12.11 13.55 -14.75
N ARG A 249 -11.03 13.57 -13.96
CA ARG A 249 -9.72 13.04 -14.36
C ARG A 249 -9.49 11.58 -13.97
N LEU A 250 -10.18 11.08 -12.94
CA LEU A 250 -9.92 9.73 -12.44
C LEU A 250 -10.31 8.65 -13.45
N GLY A 251 -9.35 7.79 -13.81
CA GLY A 251 -9.53 6.74 -14.81
C GLY A 251 -9.16 7.15 -16.24
N HIS A 252 -8.71 8.40 -16.47
CA HIS A 252 -8.11 8.81 -17.75
C HIS A 252 -6.62 8.50 -17.85
N HIS A 253 -6.02 7.90 -16.82
CA HIS A 253 -4.61 7.51 -16.76
C HIS A 253 -3.61 8.64 -17.04
N ILE A 254 -3.99 9.92 -16.86
CA ILE A 254 -3.17 11.10 -17.22
C ILE A 254 -1.74 11.00 -16.67
N HIS A 255 -1.60 10.65 -15.39
CA HIS A 255 -0.27 10.49 -14.77
C HIS A 255 0.48 9.28 -15.33
N GLY A 256 -0.21 8.17 -15.58
CA GLY A 256 0.38 6.97 -16.19
C GLY A 256 0.84 7.20 -17.63
N GLU A 257 0.12 8.02 -18.41
CA GLU A 257 0.46 8.39 -19.78
C GLU A 257 1.74 9.24 -19.79
N ILE A 258 1.79 10.32 -19.00
CA ILE A 258 2.98 11.17 -18.85
C ILE A 258 4.19 10.34 -18.40
N TRP A 259 3.99 9.44 -17.43
CA TRP A 259 5.04 8.54 -16.93
C TRP A 259 5.57 7.62 -18.05
N SER A 260 4.66 6.96 -18.76
CA SER A 260 4.97 6.03 -19.85
C SER A 260 5.69 6.75 -21.00
N ASP A 261 5.21 7.91 -21.42
CA ASP A 261 5.75 8.63 -22.57
C ASP A 261 7.16 9.16 -22.31
N HIS A 262 7.42 9.67 -21.10
CA HIS A 262 8.76 10.06 -20.68
C HIS A 262 9.74 8.87 -20.75
N ILE A 263 9.31 7.70 -20.25
CA ILE A 263 10.11 6.47 -20.29
C ILE A 263 10.38 6.00 -21.71
N LYS A 264 9.35 5.96 -22.55
CA LYS A 264 9.46 5.53 -23.96
C LYS A 264 10.39 6.45 -24.73
N THR A 265 10.32 7.75 -24.48
CA THR A 265 11.26 8.74 -25.05
C THR A 265 12.71 8.39 -24.70
N ILE A 266 13.01 8.11 -23.42
CA ILE A 266 14.36 7.73 -22.99
C ILE A 266 14.80 6.40 -23.64
N LEU A 267 13.91 5.42 -23.79
CA LEU A 267 14.23 4.16 -24.47
C LEU A 267 14.63 4.40 -25.92
N VAL A 268 13.91 5.24 -26.66
CA VAL A 268 14.21 5.62 -28.06
C VAL A 268 15.52 6.38 -28.18
N GLU A 269 15.72 7.41 -27.36
CA GLU A 269 16.95 8.21 -27.38
C GLU A 269 18.20 7.34 -27.18
N ASN A 270 18.05 6.23 -26.44
CA ASN A 270 19.12 5.26 -26.19
C ASN A 270 19.11 4.06 -27.16
N LYS A 271 18.19 3.99 -28.12
CA LYS A 271 18.03 2.88 -29.10
C LYS A 271 17.78 1.52 -28.42
N PHE A 272 16.92 1.52 -27.42
CA PHE A 272 16.59 0.36 -26.60
C PHE A 272 15.24 -0.28 -26.94
N GLU A 273 14.38 0.39 -27.69
CA GLU A 273 13.01 0.02 -28.02
C GLU A 273 12.86 -1.32 -28.77
N ASP A 274 13.81 -1.62 -29.67
CA ASP A 274 13.82 -2.86 -30.46
C ASP A 274 14.46 -4.05 -29.73
N ARG A 275 15.23 -3.78 -28.68
CA ARG A 275 15.91 -4.83 -27.90
C ARG A 275 14.90 -5.54 -27.00
N PRO A 276 15.09 -6.84 -26.72
CA PRO A 276 14.25 -7.54 -25.74
C PRO A 276 14.19 -6.83 -24.40
N ILE A 277 13.01 -6.40 -23.97
CA ILE A 277 12.80 -5.72 -22.69
C ILE A 277 12.17 -6.71 -21.71
N HIS A 278 12.79 -6.81 -20.53
CA HIS A 278 12.23 -7.53 -19.38
C HIS A 278 11.88 -6.53 -18.29
N ILE A 279 10.57 -6.37 -18.04
CA ILE A 279 10.04 -5.49 -16.99
C ILE A 279 10.10 -6.24 -15.65
N ILE A 280 10.56 -5.56 -14.60
CA ILE A 280 10.59 -6.03 -13.22
C ILE A 280 9.97 -4.95 -12.32
N SER A 281 8.77 -5.20 -11.79
CA SER A 281 8.23 -4.42 -10.67
C SER A 281 8.84 -4.96 -9.38
N ALA A 282 9.72 -4.17 -8.75
CA ALA A 282 10.51 -4.59 -7.60
C ALA A 282 11.02 -3.40 -6.78
N ASN A 283 11.51 -3.66 -5.57
CA ASN A 283 12.37 -2.71 -4.87
C ASN A 283 13.56 -2.33 -5.78
N LEU A 284 13.68 -1.08 -6.23
CA LEU A 284 14.73 -0.64 -7.17
C LEU A 284 16.14 -1.07 -6.74
N HIS A 285 16.45 -0.90 -5.46
CA HIS A 285 17.76 -1.28 -4.91
C HIS A 285 18.06 -2.78 -5.02
N SER A 286 17.06 -3.66 -5.03
CA SER A 286 17.29 -5.11 -5.04
C SER A 286 17.99 -5.55 -6.33
N VAL A 287 17.47 -5.12 -7.49
CA VAL A 287 18.06 -5.44 -8.80
C VAL A 287 19.42 -4.77 -8.95
N MET A 288 19.52 -3.48 -8.63
CA MET A 288 20.80 -2.75 -8.69
C MET A 288 21.89 -3.41 -7.83
N ASN A 289 21.56 -3.78 -6.59
CA ASN A 289 22.51 -4.42 -5.68
C ASN A 289 22.88 -5.83 -6.15
N THR A 290 21.93 -6.61 -6.67
CA THR A 290 22.24 -7.92 -7.24
C THR A 290 23.18 -7.84 -8.44
N LEU A 291 23.01 -6.83 -9.29
CA LEU A 291 23.85 -6.64 -10.49
C LEU A 291 25.23 -6.06 -10.18
N TYR A 292 25.34 -5.14 -9.21
CA TYR A 292 26.56 -4.32 -9.05
C TYR A 292 27.26 -4.42 -7.69
N ALA A 293 26.61 -4.90 -6.62
CA ALA A 293 27.29 -5.03 -5.33
C ALA A 293 28.53 -5.96 -5.37
N PRO A 294 28.53 -7.11 -6.09
CA PRO A 294 29.72 -7.94 -6.25
C PRO A 294 30.94 -7.19 -6.80
N LYS A 295 30.71 -6.28 -7.77
CA LYS A 295 31.76 -5.45 -8.38
C LYS A 295 32.14 -4.25 -7.52
N ALA A 296 31.16 -3.62 -6.88
CA ALA A 296 31.34 -2.38 -6.14
C ALA A 296 31.93 -2.58 -4.74
N LEU A 297 31.64 -3.73 -4.10
CA LEU A 297 31.94 -4.02 -2.70
C LEU A 297 32.65 -5.38 -2.53
N PRO A 298 33.81 -5.60 -3.20
CA PRO A 298 34.49 -6.90 -3.18
C PRO A 298 34.99 -7.30 -1.78
N SER A 299 35.22 -6.34 -0.88
CA SER A 299 35.58 -6.60 0.52
C SER A 299 34.41 -7.14 1.33
N GLU A 300 33.24 -6.52 1.21
CA GLU A 300 32.03 -6.85 1.96
C GLU A 300 31.46 -8.20 1.50
N ILE A 301 31.52 -8.46 0.20
CA ILE A 301 31.02 -9.70 -0.42
C ILE A 301 31.77 -10.94 0.10
N LYS A 302 33.04 -10.81 0.53
CA LYS A 302 33.78 -11.91 1.18
C LYS A 302 33.13 -12.39 2.47
N ASN A 303 32.33 -11.55 3.14
CA ASN A 303 31.57 -11.90 4.34
C ASN A 303 30.21 -12.56 4.02
N GLY A 304 29.94 -12.82 2.74
CA GLY A 304 28.69 -13.37 2.25
C GLY A 304 27.82 -12.33 1.54
N VAL A 305 27.21 -12.74 0.42
CA VAL A 305 26.37 -11.86 -0.39
C VAL A 305 25.15 -11.34 0.38
N PHE A 306 24.49 -12.20 1.16
CA PHE A 306 23.30 -11.84 1.93
C PHE A 306 23.64 -10.93 3.10
N THR A 307 24.77 -11.15 3.78
CA THR A 307 25.31 -10.22 4.78
C THR A 307 25.55 -8.83 4.20
N THR A 308 26.05 -8.77 2.96
CA THR A 308 26.25 -7.50 2.24
C THR A 308 24.92 -6.82 1.91
N TYR A 309 23.92 -7.59 1.49
CA TYR A 309 22.57 -7.07 1.23
C TYR A 309 21.89 -6.55 2.49
N GLU A 310 22.04 -7.23 3.62
CA GLU A 310 21.56 -6.75 4.92
C GLU A 310 22.24 -5.44 5.30
N ALA A 311 23.57 -5.36 5.16
CA ALA A 311 24.30 -4.12 5.41
C ALA A 311 23.79 -2.97 4.52
N LEU A 312 23.55 -3.21 3.23
CA LEU A 312 23.01 -2.20 2.31
C LEU A 312 21.61 -1.71 2.68
N SER A 313 20.81 -2.56 3.33
CA SER A 313 19.44 -2.22 3.78
C SER A 313 19.41 -1.25 4.97
N LEU A 314 20.49 -1.14 5.75
CA LEU A 314 20.54 -0.32 6.95
C LEU A 314 20.75 1.17 6.62
N LYS A 315 19.92 2.06 7.18
CA LYS A 315 19.98 3.51 6.93
C LYS A 315 21.39 4.11 7.14
N ALA A 316 22.11 3.64 8.17
CA ALA A 316 23.47 4.09 8.51
C ALA A 316 24.51 3.85 7.40
N ASN A 317 24.27 2.90 6.48
CA ASN A 317 25.25 2.47 5.47
C ASN A 317 25.09 3.21 4.12
N ASP A 318 24.79 4.50 4.18
CA ASP A 318 24.55 5.30 2.98
C ASP A 318 25.75 5.35 2.04
N LYS A 319 26.97 5.43 2.59
CA LYS A 319 28.22 5.39 1.81
C LYS A 319 28.37 4.09 0.99
N LEU A 320 27.89 2.95 1.49
CA LEU A 320 27.94 1.68 0.75
C LEU A 320 26.96 1.72 -0.42
N ARG A 321 25.74 2.21 -0.22
CA ARG A 321 24.75 2.36 -1.28
C ARG A 321 25.23 3.29 -2.39
N GLN A 322 25.79 4.44 -2.03
CA GLN A 322 26.35 5.40 -2.99
C GLN A 322 27.48 4.80 -3.84
N LYS A 323 28.31 3.91 -3.28
CA LYS A 323 29.33 3.19 -4.05
C LYS A 323 28.70 2.28 -5.10
N VAL A 324 27.69 1.49 -4.72
CA VAL A 324 26.98 0.59 -5.65
C VAL A 324 26.29 1.39 -6.75
N GLU A 325 25.58 2.47 -6.39
CA GLU A 325 24.89 3.35 -7.34
C GLU A 325 25.86 3.99 -8.33
N LYS A 326 26.99 4.52 -7.86
CA LYS A 326 28.02 5.10 -8.72
C LYS A 326 28.56 4.09 -9.74
N ILE A 327 28.79 2.84 -9.30
CA ILE A 327 29.21 1.77 -10.20
C ILE A 327 28.11 1.40 -11.18
N ALA A 328 26.85 1.32 -10.75
CA ALA A 328 25.72 1.02 -11.62
C ALA A 328 25.57 2.07 -12.74
N LEU A 329 25.58 3.37 -12.39
CA LEU A 329 25.53 4.49 -13.34
C LEU A 329 26.69 4.45 -14.33
N ALA A 330 27.91 4.23 -13.85
CA ALA A 330 29.10 4.12 -14.70
C ALA A 330 29.08 2.90 -15.64
N ASN A 331 28.21 1.91 -15.38
CA ASN A 331 28.11 0.67 -16.15
C ASN A 331 26.71 0.49 -16.78
N GLY A 332 26.11 1.59 -17.24
CA GLY A 332 24.94 1.52 -18.12
C GLY A 332 23.58 1.50 -17.43
N MET A 333 23.51 1.75 -16.12
CA MET A 333 22.23 2.06 -15.46
C MET A 333 21.81 3.49 -15.79
N ILE A 334 20.56 3.67 -16.21
CA ILE A 334 19.88 4.96 -16.30
C ILE A 334 18.86 5.02 -15.18
N ASN A 335 18.93 6.07 -14.36
CA ASN A 335 17.97 6.31 -13.29
C ASN A 335 16.96 7.38 -13.76
N ILE A 336 15.68 7.07 -13.71
CA ILE A 336 14.58 7.92 -14.15
C ILE A 336 13.72 8.20 -12.94
N LYS A 337 13.82 9.42 -12.40
CA LYS A 337 12.94 9.88 -11.32
C LYS A 337 11.58 10.24 -11.87
N ASP A 338 10.53 9.88 -11.14
CA ASP A 338 9.18 10.28 -11.52
C ASP A 338 8.98 11.79 -11.39
N THR A 339 8.38 12.37 -12.42
CA THR A 339 7.91 13.76 -12.46
C THR A 339 6.43 13.86 -12.86
N SER A 340 5.79 12.71 -13.14
CA SER A 340 4.40 12.64 -13.60
C SER A 340 3.38 12.75 -12.46
N GLY A 341 3.77 12.40 -11.24
CA GLY A 341 2.89 12.28 -10.08
C GLY A 341 2.53 10.84 -9.71
N THR A 342 2.91 9.85 -10.52
CA THR A 342 2.73 8.42 -10.19
C THR A 342 3.54 7.99 -8.96
N ASN A 343 4.66 8.69 -8.67
CA ASN A 343 5.65 8.34 -7.65
C ASN A 343 6.31 6.96 -7.89
N ILE A 344 6.45 6.58 -9.16
CA ILE A 344 7.10 5.34 -9.57
C ILE A 344 8.40 5.68 -10.29
N ASP A 345 9.51 5.61 -9.57
CA ASP A 345 10.84 5.73 -10.16
C ASP A 345 11.17 4.48 -10.99
N VAL A 346 12.04 4.65 -11.99
CA VAL A 346 12.45 3.59 -12.92
C VAL A 346 13.97 3.53 -13.04
N GLN A 347 14.51 2.31 -13.17
CA GLN A 347 15.89 2.06 -13.52
C GLN A 347 15.96 1.19 -14.78
N ILE A 348 16.75 1.62 -15.76
CA ILE A 348 16.99 0.86 -16.99
C ILE A 348 18.44 0.38 -16.96
N PHE A 349 18.65 -0.91 -17.18
CA PHE A 349 19.99 -1.50 -17.24
C PHE A 349 20.26 -2.08 -18.63
N ASP A 350 21.34 -1.61 -19.25
CA ASP A 350 21.85 -2.16 -20.50
C ASP A 350 22.69 -3.42 -20.23
N SER A 351 22.16 -4.60 -20.56
CA SER A 351 22.86 -5.86 -20.28
C SER A 351 24.21 -5.98 -20.99
N ASN A 352 24.45 -5.25 -22.09
CA ASN A 352 25.75 -5.24 -22.77
C ASN A 352 26.88 -4.70 -21.90
N LYS A 353 26.52 -3.84 -20.94
CA LYS A 353 27.47 -3.18 -20.03
C LYS A 353 27.58 -3.92 -18.69
N ILE A 354 26.86 -5.03 -18.53
CA ILE A 354 26.90 -5.88 -17.35
C ILE A 354 27.91 -7.00 -17.59
N ASP A 355 28.91 -7.08 -16.71
CA ASP A 355 29.83 -8.21 -16.68
C ASP A 355 29.16 -9.39 -15.97
N VAL A 356 28.44 -10.20 -16.75
CA VAL A 356 27.65 -11.34 -16.25
C VAL A 356 28.52 -12.36 -15.51
N SER A 357 29.82 -12.45 -15.84
CA SER A 357 30.77 -13.35 -15.18
C SER A 357 31.07 -12.97 -13.72
N LYS A 358 30.82 -11.72 -13.34
CA LYS A 358 31.03 -11.19 -11.99
C LYS A 358 29.77 -11.18 -11.13
N LEU A 359 28.64 -11.62 -11.69
CA LEU A 359 27.41 -11.73 -10.92
C LEU A 359 27.54 -12.90 -9.93
N ASP A 360 27.01 -12.69 -8.73
CA ASP A 360 26.79 -13.78 -7.79
C ASP A 360 25.50 -14.54 -8.16
N ILE A 361 25.41 -15.03 -9.40
CA ILE A 361 24.32 -15.87 -9.90
C ILE A 361 24.95 -16.98 -10.74
N LYS A 362 24.61 -18.24 -10.47
CA LYS A 362 25.10 -19.36 -11.28
C LYS A 362 24.39 -19.35 -12.65
N LEU A 363 25.03 -18.72 -13.63
CA LEU A 363 24.54 -18.64 -14.99
C LEU A 363 25.29 -19.61 -15.89
N THR A 364 24.56 -20.52 -16.53
CA THR A 364 25.08 -21.28 -17.67
C THR A 364 24.61 -20.57 -18.92
N LEU A 365 25.44 -19.65 -19.43
CA LEU A 365 25.11 -18.86 -20.60
C LEU A 365 25.38 -19.65 -21.88
N ASP A 366 24.40 -19.65 -22.78
CA ASP A 366 24.61 -20.04 -24.18
C ASP A 366 25.08 -18.80 -24.94
N SER A 367 26.38 -18.69 -25.21
CA SER A 367 26.99 -17.50 -25.84
C SER A 367 26.41 -17.17 -27.22
N ASN A 368 25.69 -18.11 -27.85
CA ASN A 368 25.05 -17.94 -29.15
C ASN A 368 23.63 -17.33 -29.08
N LYS A 369 23.08 -17.07 -27.88
CA LYS A 369 21.68 -16.60 -27.70
C LYS A 369 21.51 -15.25 -27.02
N LEU A 370 22.60 -14.60 -26.59
CA LEU A 370 22.52 -13.32 -25.89
C LEU A 370 22.01 -12.21 -26.83
N LYS A 371 20.70 -11.99 -26.84
CA LYS A 371 20.06 -10.85 -27.54
C LYS A 371 20.30 -9.50 -26.83
N ASN A 372 21.17 -9.48 -25.83
CA ASN A 372 21.50 -8.32 -25.02
C ASN A 372 20.24 -7.59 -24.54
N PRO A 373 19.47 -8.19 -23.63
CA PRO A 373 18.23 -7.58 -23.18
C PRO A 373 18.42 -6.24 -22.45
N ILE A 374 17.32 -5.51 -22.35
CA ILE A 374 17.18 -4.38 -21.43
C ILE A 374 16.43 -4.87 -20.20
N ILE A 375 17.01 -4.64 -19.02
CA ILE A 375 16.31 -4.89 -17.76
C ILE A 375 15.69 -3.56 -17.34
N PHE A 376 14.37 -3.52 -17.40
CA PHE A 376 13.57 -2.38 -16.98
C PHE A 376 13.05 -2.66 -15.57
N VAL A 377 13.37 -1.83 -14.60
CA VAL A 377 12.93 -1.99 -13.21
C VAL A 377 12.10 -0.79 -12.80
N MET A 378 10.91 -1.02 -12.28
CA MET A 378 10.04 0.03 -11.73
C MET A 378 9.81 -0.18 -10.24
N ASP A 379 9.70 0.91 -9.48
CA ASP A 379 9.24 0.85 -8.08
C ASP A 379 7.79 0.36 -8.02
N TYR A 380 7.33 0.00 -6.81
CA TYR A 380 5.99 -0.55 -6.64
C TYR A 380 4.89 0.46 -6.96
N ALA A 381 3.98 0.06 -7.85
CA ALA A 381 2.67 0.68 -7.97
C ALA A 381 1.79 0.37 -6.74
N PHE A 382 0.76 1.17 -6.53
CA PHE A 382 -0.19 0.98 -5.43
C PHE A 382 -1.60 0.65 -5.95
N GLY A 383 -2.09 -0.56 -5.67
CA GLY A 383 -3.44 -0.98 -6.06
C GLY A 383 -3.73 -0.85 -7.56
N GLU A 384 -4.85 -0.20 -7.92
CA GLU A 384 -5.30 0.02 -9.30
C GLU A 384 -4.28 0.78 -10.16
N GLN A 385 -3.39 1.58 -9.56
CA GLN A 385 -2.31 2.27 -10.27
C GLN A 385 -1.45 1.29 -11.10
N ALA A 386 -1.30 0.04 -10.65
CA ALA A 386 -0.57 -1.00 -11.37
C ALA A 386 -1.17 -1.26 -12.76
N TYR A 387 -2.51 -1.21 -12.88
CA TYR A 387 -3.18 -1.31 -14.17
C TYR A 387 -2.90 -0.07 -15.01
N GLU A 388 -3.04 1.13 -14.44
CA GLU A 388 -2.86 2.39 -15.18
C GLU A 388 -1.47 2.46 -15.83
N VAL A 389 -0.40 2.30 -15.04
CA VAL A 389 0.98 2.50 -15.54
C VAL A 389 1.44 1.42 -16.52
N ILE A 390 1.05 0.16 -16.27
CA ILE A 390 1.39 -0.93 -17.19
C ILE A 390 0.52 -0.88 -18.44
N ASP A 391 -0.75 -0.50 -18.34
CA ASP A 391 -1.60 -0.38 -19.52
C ASP A 391 -1.05 0.67 -20.48
N GLU A 392 -0.64 1.85 -19.98
CA GLU A 392 -0.02 2.91 -20.78
C GLU A 392 1.35 2.51 -21.34
N LEU A 393 2.23 1.91 -20.51
CA LEU A 393 3.56 1.47 -20.95
C LEU A 393 3.49 0.45 -22.09
N LEU A 394 2.52 -0.46 -22.05
CA LEU A 394 2.37 -1.53 -23.05
C LEU A 394 1.57 -1.11 -24.30
N LYS A 395 1.09 0.14 -24.39
CA LYS A 395 0.51 0.68 -25.62
C LYS A 395 1.61 1.01 -26.63
N PRO A 396 1.38 0.81 -27.94
CA PRO A 396 2.23 1.38 -28.97
C PRO A 396 2.27 2.91 -28.83
N TYR A 397 3.38 3.52 -29.22
CA TYR A 397 3.58 4.96 -29.17
C TYR A 397 4.04 5.48 -30.53
N GLN A 398 3.78 6.75 -30.81
CA GLN A 398 4.12 7.35 -32.10
C GLN A 398 5.50 8.00 -32.02
N ILE A 399 6.37 7.66 -32.95
CA ILE A 399 7.63 8.37 -33.23
C ILE A 399 7.52 8.89 -34.65
N GLU A 400 7.43 10.21 -34.80
CA GLU A 400 7.16 10.85 -36.11
C GLU A 400 5.91 10.21 -36.74
N ASP A 401 6.04 9.60 -37.93
CA ASP A 401 4.95 8.91 -38.65
C ASP A 401 4.92 7.40 -38.40
N LYS A 402 5.68 6.87 -37.43
CA LYS A 402 5.80 5.44 -37.15
C LYS A 402 5.20 5.08 -35.80
N THR A 403 4.30 4.11 -35.81
CA THR A 403 3.84 3.43 -34.60
C THR A 403 4.87 2.37 -34.19
N VAL A 404 5.45 2.54 -33.00
CA VAL A 404 6.43 1.62 -32.43
C VAL A 404 5.85 0.91 -31.21
N SER A 405 6.05 -0.41 -31.15
CA SER A 405 5.76 -1.22 -29.96
C SER A 405 7.05 -1.61 -29.28
N LEU A 406 7.10 -1.51 -27.96
CA LEU A 406 8.22 -2.02 -27.17
C LEU A 406 8.32 -3.55 -27.33
N ASN A 407 9.53 -4.06 -27.50
CA ASN A 407 9.79 -5.49 -27.62
C ASN A 407 9.78 -6.20 -26.25
N ILE A 408 8.60 -6.32 -25.64
CA ILE A 408 8.43 -6.91 -24.30
C ILE A 408 8.47 -8.45 -24.36
N GLU A 409 9.47 -9.06 -23.73
CA GLU A 409 9.62 -10.52 -23.66
C GLU A 409 9.13 -11.11 -22.33
N SER A 410 9.30 -10.38 -21.22
CA SER A 410 8.73 -10.82 -19.93
C SER A 410 8.39 -9.69 -18.98
N ILE A 411 7.43 -9.94 -18.10
CA ILE A 411 7.03 -9.05 -17.03
C ILE A 411 7.10 -9.82 -15.71
N SER A 412 7.89 -9.32 -14.77
CA SER A 412 8.14 -9.95 -13.47
C SER A 412 7.68 -9.02 -12.36
N ILE A 413 6.89 -9.54 -11.42
CA ILE A 413 6.32 -8.80 -10.31
C ILE A 413 6.81 -9.47 -9.04
N MET A 414 7.63 -8.75 -8.31
CA MET A 414 7.97 -9.08 -6.93
C MET A 414 7.12 -8.19 -6.01
N GLY A 415 6.75 -8.68 -4.83
CA GLY A 415 6.00 -7.84 -3.89
C GLY A 415 6.02 -8.35 -2.46
N LYS A 416 5.54 -7.52 -1.55
CA LYS A 416 5.19 -7.93 -0.19
C LYS A 416 3.75 -8.41 -0.20
N ALA A 417 3.45 -9.44 0.56
CA ALA A 417 2.09 -9.94 0.70
C ALA A 417 1.85 -10.50 2.11
N GLY A 418 0.58 -10.54 2.51
CA GLY A 418 0.17 -11.30 3.67
C GLY A 418 0.11 -12.79 3.31
N ILE A 419 0.71 -13.65 4.14
CA ILE A 419 0.73 -15.10 3.92
C ILE A 419 -0.39 -15.79 4.72
N LEU A 420 -1.07 -16.74 4.11
CA LEU A 420 -2.08 -17.59 4.78
C LEU A 420 -1.51 -18.98 5.12
N GLU A 421 -0.51 -19.43 4.36
CA GLU A 421 0.19 -20.71 4.58
C GLU A 421 1.67 -20.45 4.89
N GLY A 422 2.06 -20.42 6.17
CA GLY A 422 3.46 -20.21 6.57
C GLY A 422 3.68 -18.97 7.43
N LYS A 423 4.91 -18.45 7.45
CA LYS A 423 5.33 -17.36 8.35
C LYS A 423 6.00 -16.21 7.61
N LYS A 424 6.21 -15.09 8.33
CA LYS A 424 6.97 -13.94 7.84
C LYS A 424 8.32 -14.37 7.26
N GLY A 425 8.65 -13.84 6.08
CA GLY A 425 9.87 -14.16 5.34
C GLY A 425 9.76 -15.33 4.34
N ASP A 426 8.72 -16.17 4.42
CA ASP A 426 8.48 -17.21 3.43
C ASP A 426 8.04 -16.63 2.07
N ILE A 427 8.13 -17.44 1.00
CA ILE A 427 7.84 -17.01 -0.38
C ILE A 427 6.54 -17.64 -0.88
N MET A 428 5.73 -16.86 -1.58
CA MET A 428 4.50 -17.28 -2.26
C MET A 428 4.66 -17.13 -3.77
N ILE A 429 4.40 -18.21 -4.51
CA ILE A 429 4.43 -18.25 -5.98
C ILE A 429 2.99 -18.47 -6.47
N PRO A 430 2.32 -17.43 -6.99
CA PRO A 430 0.93 -17.58 -7.43
C PRO A 430 0.79 -18.37 -8.72
N SER A 431 -0.34 -19.08 -8.82
CA SER A 431 -0.87 -19.68 -10.05
C SER A 431 -2.02 -18.85 -10.67
N ALA A 432 -2.68 -18.02 -9.86
CA ALA A 432 -3.76 -17.14 -10.27
C ALA A 432 -3.92 -15.95 -9.30
N HIS A 433 -4.54 -14.88 -9.78
CA HIS A 433 -5.04 -13.79 -8.95
C HIS A 433 -6.57 -13.79 -8.92
N ILE A 434 -7.15 -13.90 -7.72
CA ILE A 434 -8.59 -13.83 -7.46
C ILE A 434 -8.91 -12.39 -7.06
N PHE A 435 -9.78 -11.69 -7.79
CA PHE A 435 -10.06 -10.29 -7.48
C PHE A 435 -11.25 -10.15 -6.54
N GLU A 436 -10.97 -9.80 -5.28
CA GLU A 436 -11.99 -9.73 -4.22
C GLU A 436 -13.09 -8.72 -4.54
N GLY A 437 -14.34 -9.10 -4.22
CA GLY A 437 -15.51 -8.25 -4.45
C GLY A 437 -15.94 -8.17 -5.92
N THR A 438 -15.32 -8.96 -6.81
CA THR A 438 -15.69 -9.06 -8.22
C THR A 438 -15.81 -10.53 -8.66
N ALA A 439 -16.27 -10.76 -9.89
CA ALA A 439 -16.23 -12.09 -10.52
C ALA A 439 -14.94 -12.33 -11.32
N ASP A 440 -14.01 -11.36 -11.34
CA ASP A 440 -12.83 -11.41 -12.18
C ASP A 440 -11.74 -12.29 -11.54
N ASN A 441 -11.21 -13.21 -12.33
CA ASN A 441 -10.15 -14.12 -11.91
C ASN A 441 -9.13 -14.26 -13.04
N TYR A 442 -7.86 -14.20 -12.67
CA TYR A 442 -6.76 -14.11 -13.63
C TYR A 442 -5.78 -15.28 -13.44
N PRO A 443 -6.03 -16.45 -14.06
CA PRO A 443 -5.06 -17.54 -14.10
C PRO A 443 -3.93 -17.25 -15.09
N PHE A 444 -2.73 -17.73 -14.78
CA PHE A 444 -1.57 -17.59 -15.67
C PHE A 444 -0.55 -18.71 -15.44
N LYS A 445 0.34 -18.90 -16.41
CA LYS A 445 1.52 -19.75 -16.25
C LYS A 445 2.64 -18.89 -15.65
N ASN A 446 2.95 -19.13 -14.39
CA ASN A 446 4.10 -18.52 -13.73
C ASN A 446 5.38 -19.25 -14.17
N GLU A 447 6.39 -18.52 -14.62
CA GLU A 447 7.68 -19.12 -14.98
C GLU A 447 8.52 -19.47 -13.74
N LEU A 448 8.19 -18.87 -12.58
CA LEU A 448 8.73 -19.31 -11.29
C LEU A 448 7.91 -20.49 -10.75
N SER A 449 8.59 -21.38 -10.07
CA SER A 449 8.03 -22.52 -9.36
C SER A 449 8.73 -22.69 -8.02
N LYS A 450 8.10 -23.42 -7.09
CA LYS A 450 8.70 -23.89 -5.83
C LYS A 450 10.03 -24.59 -6.05
N SER A 451 10.20 -25.26 -7.19
CA SER A 451 11.43 -25.98 -7.51
C SER A 451 12.64 -25.07 -7.72
N ASP A 452 12.43 -23.83 -8.15
CA ASP A 452 13.49 -22.84 -8.37
C ASP A 452 14.20 -22.43 -7.06
N PHE A 453 13.54 -22.67 -5.92
CA PHE A 453 13.97 -22.24 -4.58
C PHE A 453 14.40 -23.40 -3.66
N LYS A 454 14.46 -24.65 -4.15
CA LYS A 454 14.73 -25.85 -3.32
C LYS A 454 16.04 -25.82 -2.51
N ASN A 455 17.03 -25.06 -2.97
CA ASN A 455 18.34 -24.96 -2.30
C ASN A 455 18.45 -23.72 -1.39
N GLU A 456 17.36 -22.98 -1.23
CA GLU A 456 17.29 -21.80 -0.38
C GLU A 456 16.72 -22.21 0.98
N ASP A 457 17.26 -21.64 2.04
CA ASP A 457 16.76 -21.83 3.41
C ASP A 457 15.59 -20.87 3.65
N LEU A 458 14.49 -21.10 2.92
CA LEU A 458 13.19 -20.40 2.96
C LEU A 458 12.08 -21.38 2.57
N ASN A 459 10.92 -21.31 3.23
CA ASN A 459 9.77 -22.07 2.76
C ASN A 459 9.13 -21.37 1.56
N VAL A 460 8.64 -22.17 0.62
CA VAL A 460 7.97 -21.68 -0.58
C VAL A 460 6.64 -22.40 -0.76
N PHE A 461 5.61 -21.62 -1.03
CA PHE A 461 4.22 -22.05 -1.19
C PHE A 461 3.71 -21.69 -2.59
N GLU A 462 2.87 -22.56 -3.16
CA GLU A 462 2.29 -22.41 -4.50
C GLU A 462 0.77 -22.52 -4.41
N GLY A 463 0.05 -21.60 -5.06
CA GLY A 463 -1.41 -21.56 -5.01
C GLY A 463 -1.98 -20.25 -5.54
N SER A 464 -3.26 -20.00 -5.31
CA SER A 464 -3.88 -18.74 -5.74
C SER A 464 -3.50 -17.61 -4.78
N MET A 465 -3.50 -16.37 -5.26
CA MET A 465 -3.40 -15.16 -4.42
C MET A 465 -4.68 -14.35 -4.57
N ILE A 466 -5.10 -13.67 -3.50
CA ILE A 466 -6.21 -12.70 -3.59
C ILE A 466 -5.64 -11.31 -3.79
N THR A 467 -6.18 -10.58 -4.75
CA THR A 467 -6.03 -9.13 -4.85
C THR A 467 -7.16 -8.46 -4.10
N VAL A 468 -6.84 -7.79 -2.99
CA VAL A 468 -7.81 -7.14 -2.10
C VAL A 468 -7.96 -5.66 -2.42
N LEU A 469 -9.12 -5.07 -2.09
CA LEU A 469 -9.36 -3.64 -2.28
C LEU A 469 -8.54 -2.76 -1.32
N GLY A 470 -8.21 -3.31 -0.15
CA GLY A 470 -7.42 -2.67 0.88
C GLY A 470 -7.08 -3.68 1.97
N THR A 471 -5.83 -3.67 2.43
CA THR A 471 -5.39 -4.59 3.48
C THR A 471 -6.09 -4.34 4.83
N SER A 472 -6.64 -3.14 5.02
CA SER A 472 -7.46 -2.80 6.19
C SER A 472 -8.90 -3.30 6.14
N LEU A 473 -9.30 -4.00 5.07
CA LEU A 473 -10.64 -4.57 4.91
C LEU A 473 -10.68 -6.09 5.12
N GLN A 474 -9.61 -6.67 5.67
CA GLN A 474 -9.47 -8.12 5.79
C GLN A 474 -9.78 -8.59 7.21
N ASN A 475 -10.43 -9.75 7.34
CA ASN A 475 -10.66 -10.41 8.62
C ASN A 475 -10.39 -11.92 8.54
N LYS A 476 -10.21 -12.57 9.68
CA LYS A 476 -9.87 -14.00 9.74
C LYS A 476 -10.89 -14.92 9.10
N ASP A 477 -12.18 -14.61 9.18
CA ASP A 477 -13.24 -15.50 8.69
C ASP A 477 -13.25 -15.61 7.18
N ILE A 478 -13.13 -14.47 6.47
CA ILE A 478 -13.06 -14.47 5.01
C ILE A 478 -11.74 -15.07 4.50
N LEU A 479 -10.63 -14.77 5.17
CA LEU A 479 -9.33 -15.34 4.80
C LEU A 479 -9.29 -16.86 5.01
N LYS A 480 -9.85 -17.36 6.12
CA LYS A 480 -10.01 -18.81 6.35
C LYS A 480 -10.91 -19.47 5.31
N PHE A 481 -11.96 -18.78 4.85
CA PHE A 481 -12.80 -19.30 3.77
C PHE A 481 -11.98 -19.47 2.49
N PHE A 482 -11.22 -18.46 2.06
CA PHE A 482 -10.40 -18.56 0.86
C PHE A 482 -9.26 -19.58 0.99
N PHE A 483 -8.65 -19.68 2.17
CA PHE A 483 -7.59 -20.63 2.46
C PHE A 483 -8.10 -22.09 2.46
N ASN A 484 -9.20 -22.38 3.15
CA ASN A 484 -9.69 -23.75 3.34
C ASN A 484 -10.62 -24.26 2.22
N SER A 485 -11.06 -23.39 1.32
CA SER A 485 -11.96 -23.76 0.21
C SER A 485 -11.16 -24.22 -1.03
N THR A 486 -11.88 -24.59 -2.08
CA THR A 486 -11.30 -24.97 -3.37
C THR A 486 -10.56 -23.84 -4.09
N TRP A 487 -10.62 -22.61 -3.58
CA TRP A 487 -9.81 -21.50 -4.08
C TRP A 487 -8.31 -21.70 -3.80
N ASN A 488 -7.97 -22.44 -2.73
CA ASN A 488 -6.60 -22.77 -2.33
C ASN A 488 -5.68 -21.53 -2.32
N VAL A 489 -6.14 -20.48 -1.65
CA VAL A 489 -5.43 -19.20 -1.59
C VAL A 489 -4.30 -19.28 -0.58
N ILE A 490 -3.07 -18.98 -1.00
CA ILE A 490 -1.88 -19.03 -0.13
C ILE A 490 -1.51 -17.67 0.47
N GLY A 491 -2.10 -16.59 -0.02
CA GLY A 491 -1.78 -15.22 0.40
C GLY A 491 -2.65 -14.14 -0.24
N LEU A 492 -2.39 -12.89 0.14
CA LEU A 492 -3.12 -11.72 -0.30
C LEU A 492 -2.22 -10.50 -0.50
N GLU A 493 -2.59 -9.68 -1.48
CA GLU A 493 -1.86 -8.50 -1.95
C GLU A 493 -2.84 -7.52 -2.62
N MET A 494 -2.38 -6.40 -3.18
CA MET A 494 -3.28 -5.34 -3.69
C MET A 494 -3.17 -5.08 -5.21
N GLU A 495 -2.24 -5.71 -5.93
CA GLU A 495 -1.85 -5.27 -7.28
C GLU A 495 -1.98 -6.36 -8.38
N GLY A 496 -1.98 -7.64 -8.01
CA GLY A 496 -1.73 -8.76 -8.90
C GLY A 496 -2.75 -8.90 -10.02
N ALA A 497 -4.04 -8.81 -9.68
CA ALA A 497 -5.13 -8.77 -10.64
C ALA A 497 -5.04 -7.55 -11.56
N HIS A 498 -4.61 -6.39 -11.05
CA HIS A 498 -4.45 -5.16 -11.85
C HIS A 498 -3.31 -5.29 -12.87
N TYR A 499 -2.15 -5.80 -12.45
CA TYR A 499 -1.06 -6.13 -13.35
C TYR A 499 -1.52 -7.13 -14.42
N GLN A 500 -2.14 -8.24 -14.00
CA GLN A 500 -2.48 -9.30 -14.93
C GLN A 500 -3.58 -8.88 -15.91
N LYS A 501 -4.50 -8.01 -15.50
CA LYS A 501 -5.47 -7.36 -16.39
C LYS A 501 -4.78 -6.55 -17.50
N ALA A 502 -3.78 -5.72 -17.16
CA ALA A 502 -3.03 -4.94 -18.15
C ALA A 502 -2.22 -5.85 -19.09
N ILE A 503 -1.53 -6.85 -18.54
CA ILE A 503 -0.71 -7.82 -19.29
C ILE A 503 -1.56 -8.61 -20.29
N GLN A 504 -2.71 -9.14 -19.85
CA GLN A 504 -3.61 -9.89 -20.73
C GLN A 504 -4.28 -8.99 -21.78
N SER A 505 -4.68 -7.77 -21.40
CA SER A 505 -5.21 -6.79 -22.34
C SER A 505 -4.20 -6.47 -23.45
N ALA A 506 -2.93 -6.25 -23.09
CA ALA A 506 -1.86 -5.99 -24.05
C ALA A 506 -1.51 -7.22 -24.92
N SER A 507 -1.32 -8.39 -24.31
CA SER A 507 -0.79 -9.58 -25.01
C SER A 507 -1.86 -10.40 -25.75
N LYS A 508 -3.10 -10.44 -25.25
CA LYS A 508 -4.17 -11.30 -25.80
C LYS A 508 -5.23 -10.52 -26.59
N VAL A 509 -5.60 -9.33 -26.13
CA VAL A 509 -6.68 -8.53 -26.73
C VAL A 509 -6.13 -7.55 -27.76
N ARG A 510 -5.33 -6.56 -27.32
CA ARG A 510 -4.72 -5.54 -28.17
C ARG A 510 -3.62 -6.11 -29.07
N LYS A 511 -2.96 -7.18 -28.61
CA LYS A 511 -1.76 -7.77 -29.24
C LYS A 511 -0.67 -6.71 -29.50
N SER A 512 -0.54 -5.76 -28.58
CA SER A 512 0.47 -4.70 -28.65
C SER A 512 1.87 -5.18 -28.22
N ILE A 513 1.93 -6.31 -27.53
CA ILE A 513 3.16 -6.99 -27.10
C ILE A 513 3.13 -8.48 -27.50
N ASN A 514 4.23 -9.19 -27.26
CA ASN A 514 4.36 -10.62 -27.51
C ASN A 514 3.19 -11.42 -26.88
N PRO A 515 2.37 -12.16 -27.66
CA PRO A 515 1.27 -12.98 -27.13
C PRO A 515 1.74 -14.13 -26.22
N LYS A 516 3.04 -14.45 -26.24
CA LYS A 516 3.73 -15.42 -25.40
C LYS A 516 4.62 -14.75 -24.35
N VAL A 517 4.37 -13.48 -24.02
CA VAL A 517 5.07 -12.76 -22.95
C VAL A 517 5.11 -13.63 -21.69
N LYS A 518 6.32 -13.78 -21.15
CA LYS A 518 6.55 -14.59 -19.95
C LYS A 518 6.21 -13.78 -18.71
N VAL A 519 5.64 -14.45 -17.72
CA VAL A 519 5.18 -13.79 -16.51
C VAL A 519 5.79 -14.48 -15.29
N ARG A 520 6.30 -13.67 -14.37
CA ARG A 520 6.83 -14.14 -13.09
C ARG A 520 6.18 -13.38 -11.98
N TYR A 521 5.52 -14.08 -11.06
CA TYR A 521 5.06 -13.47 -9.83
C TYR A 521 5.71 -14.19 -8.67
N ALA A 522 6.19 -13.44 -7.70
CA ALA A 522 6.66 -13.97 -6.43
C ALA A 522 6.50 -12.92 -5.34
N TYR A 523 5.94 -13.34 -4.22
CA TYR A 523 5.74 -12.47 -3.07
C TYR A 523 6.50 -13.00 -1.87
N TYR A 524 6.97 -12.12 -1.01
CA TYR A 524 7.53 -12.50 0.28
C TYR A 524 6.62 -12.05 1.41
N ALA A 525 6.44 -12.92 2.40
CA ALA A 525 5.49 -12.75 3.48
C ALA A 525 5.89 -11.61 4.41
N SER A 526 5.10 -10.52 4.45
CA SER A 526 5.29 -9.41 5.40
C SER A 526 4.62 -9.64 6.74
N ASP A 527 3.53 -10.37 6.72
CA ASP A 527 2.61 -10.57 7.82
C ASP A 527 1.82 -11.85 7.59
N ASN A 528 1.24 -12.39 8.67
CA ASN A 528 0.28 -13.47 8.59
C ASN A 528 -1.03 -12.97 9.24
N PRO A 529 -2.05 -12.60 8.45
CA PRO A 529 -3.29 -12.05 8.98
C PRO A 529 -4.19 -13.09 9.66
N LEU A 530 -3.87 -14.38 9.58
CA LEU A 530 -4.54 -15.43 10.35
C LEU A 530 -4.00 -15.54 11.78
N GLU A 531 -2.80 -15.03 12.03
CA GLU A 531 -2.14 -15.01 13.34
C GLU A 531 -2.34 -13.67 14.05
N THR A 532 -2.97 -13.71 15.23
CA THR A 532 -3.16 -12.50 16.06
C THR A 532 -1.81 -11.88 16.43
N GLY A 533 -1.66 -10.56 16.24
CA GLY A 533 -0.40 -9.86 16.54
C GLY A 533 0.69 -10.02 15.46
N SER A 534 0.39 -10.70 14.35
CA SER A 534 1.28 -10.84 13.20
C SER A 534 0.87 -9.96 12.01
N THR A 535 -0.11 -9.05 12.17
CA THR A 535 -0.66 -8.21 11.09
C THR A 535 0.24 -7.03 10.71
N LEU A 536 -0.11 -6.30 9.65
CA LEU A 536 0.57 -5.06 9.24
C LEU A 536 0.60 -3.95 10.30
N ALA A 537 -0.30 -3.98 11.29
CA ALA A 537 -0.26 -3.04 12.40
C ALA A 537 0.82 -3.38 13.44
N SER A 538 1.29 -4.63 13.46
CA SER A 538 2.23 -5.14 14.46
C SER A 538 3.71 -4.83 14.14
N GLY A 539 4.00 -4.10 13.06
CA GLY A 539 5.34 -3.62 12.72
C GLY A 539 5.86 -4.09 11.36
N GLY A 540 6.98 -3.49 10.92
CA GLY A 540 7.62 -3.83 9.65
C GLY A 540 8.48 -5.11 9.70
N LEU A 541 8.77 -5.68 8.54
CA LEU A 541 9.64 -6.85 8.36
C LEU A 541 11.08 -6.68 8.91
N GLY A 542 11.60 -5.45 8.98
CA GLY A 542 13.01 -5.22 9.31
C GLY A 542 13.96 -5.97 8.37
N THR A 543 15.06 -6.50 8.91
CA THR A 543 16.07 -7.26 8.15
C THR A 543 15.57 -8.63 7.68
N SER A 544 14.52 -9.19 8.29
CA SER A 544 13.97 -10.51 7.91
C SER A 544 13.43 -10.53 6.47
N GLY A 545 13.02 -9.38 5.93
CA GLY A 545 12.58 -9.25 4.54
C GLY A 545 13.73 -9.20 3.51
N VAL A 546 14.98 -9.06 3.94
CA VAL A 546 16.13 -8.89 3.03
C VAL A 546 16.36 -10.18 2.25
N LYS A 547 16.62 -11.30 2.93
CA LYS A 547 16.91 -12.59 2.29
C LYS A 547 15.87 -12.98 1.22
N PRO A 548 14.56 -13.04 1.49
CA PRO A 548 13.59 -13.44 0.47
C PRO A 548 13.51 -12.45 -0.71
N THR A 549 13.65 -11.14 -0.46
CA THR A 549 13.70 -10.12 -1.54
C THR A 549 14.82 -10.43 -2.53
N TYR A 550 16.03 -10.70 -2.02
CA TYR A 550 17.19 -10.97 -2.88
C TYR A 550 17.17 -12.35 -3.50
N VAL A 551 16.63 -13.35 -2.81
CA VAL A 551 16.42 -14.70 -3.39
C VAL A 551 15.49 -14.62 -4.60
N ILE A 552 14.33 -13.96 -4.48
CA ILE A 552 13.39 -13.77 -5.60
C ILE A 552 14.06 -13.00 -6.74
N THR A 553 14.72 -11.88 -6.41
CA THR A 553 15.41 -11.03 -7.40
C THR A 553 16.45 -11.81 -8.20
N ARG A 554 17.30 -12.60 -7.51
CA ARG A 554 18.31 -13.45 -8.15
C ARG A 554 17.68 -14.47 -9.08
N LYS A 555 16.55 -15.09 -8.70
CA LYS A 555 15.85 -16.08 -9.53
C LYS A 555 15.20 -15.48 -10.77
N ILE A 556 14.60 -14.29 -10.64
CA ILE A 556 14.07 -13.53 -11.78
C ILE A 556 15.20 -13.24 -12.77
N LEU A 557 16.32 -12.68 -12.29
CA LEU A 557 17.48 -12.37 -13.13
C LEU A 557 18.10 -13.63 -13.75
N GLU A 558 18.22 -14.72 -12.97
CA GLU A 558 18.71 -16.01 -13.44
C GLU A 558 17.89 -16.51 -14.65
N GLN A 559 16.55 -16.47 -14.55
CA GLN A 559 15.70 -16.89 -15.65
C GLN A 559 15.65 -15.89 -16.81
N ILE A 560 15.91 -14.60 -16.60
CA ILE A 560 16.02 -13.61 -17.68
C ILE A 560 17.30 -13.85 -18.49
N PHE A 561 18.45 -13.99 -17.84
CA PHE A 561 19.73 -14.20 -18.52
C PHE A 561 19.87 -15.58 -19.20
N LYS A 562 18.98 -16.54 -18.89
CA LYS A 562 18.91 -17.85 -19.55
C LYS A 562 18.06 -17.86 -20.83
N GLN A 563 17.31 -16.80 -21.11
CA GLN A 563 16.47 -16.67 -22.33
C GLN A 563 17.31 -16.18 -23.50
#